data_AF-A0A6I4NYI1-F1
#
_entry.id   AF-A0A6I4NYI1-F1
#
_cell.length_a   1.000
_cell.length_b   1.000
_cell.length_c   1.000
_cell.angle_alpha   90.00
_cell.angle_beta   90.00
_cell.angle_gamma   90.00
#
_symmetry.space_group_name_H-M   'P 1'
#
loop_
_entity.id
_entity.type
_entity.pdbx_description
1 polymer ?
#
loop_
_entity_poly.entity_id
_entity_poly.type
_entity_poly.pdbx_seq_one_letter_code
_entity_poly.pdbx_strand_id
1 'polypeptide(L)'
;AVAASLVGGVGALALALVALAALAAALDGARGGEVALLRAQGVPARTQANARAAELAAVAVAALVLGILVGVGAALLTVSALAGAAVPAAGAAESVGIGLALDVLPWALGLGGFIVGVGLVCAAAARATARRAGRNDGTEHV
;
A
#
# COMPACT_ATOMS: atom_id res chain seq x y z
N ALA A 1 10.43 23.04 3.62
CA ALA A 1 9.96 22.12 2.56
C ALA A 1 10.15 20.66 2.98
N VAL A 2 11.38 20.18 3.17
CA VAL A 2 11.70 18.77 3.48
C VAL A 2 10.93 18.19 4.67
N ALA A 3 10.82 18.91 5.78
CA ALA A 3 10.08 18.43 6.95
C ALA A 3 8.56 18.27 6.69
N ALA A 4 7.95 19.17 5.93
CA ALA A 4 6.53 19.11 5.60
C ALA A 4 6.21 17.96 4.62
N SER A 5 7.08 17.72 3.63
CA SER A 5 6.94 16.58 2.71
C SER A 5 7.13 15.24 3.43
N LEU A 6 7.98 15.18 4.44
CA LEU A 6 8.16 13.96 5.25
C LEU A 6 6.93 13.67 6.11
N VAL A 7 6.36 14.67 6.77
CA VAL A 7 5.14 14.49 7.58
C VAL A 7 3.96 14.05 6.72
N GLY A 8 3.74 14.71 5.57
CA GLY A 8 2.69 14.31 4.62
C GLY A 8 2.91 12.91 4.07
N GLY A 9 4.15 12.58 3.69
CA GLY A 9 4.52 11.26 3.18
C GLY A 9 4.32 10.14 4.19
N VAL A 10 4.72 10.35 5.46
CA VAL A 10 4.52 9.37 6.53
C VAL A 10 3.03 9.15 6.80
N GLY A 11 2.23 10.22 6.85
CA GLY A 11 0.78 10.11 7.04
C GLY A 11 0.08 9.35 5.92
N ALA A 12 0.45 9.63 4.66
CA ALA A 12 -0.07 8.92 3.50
C ALA A 12 0.33 7.43 3.52
N LEU A 13 1.58 7.13 3.87
CA LEU A 13 2.07 5.77 3.99
C LEU A 13 1.33 4.99 5.08
N ALA A 14 1.13 5.60 6.26
CA ALA A 14 0.37 5.00 7.35
C ALA A 14 -1.07 4.69 6.92
N LEU A 15 -1.76 5.64 6.27
CA LEU A 15 -3.12 5.41 5.76
C LEU A 15 -3.17 4.29 4.73
N ALA A 16 -2.21 4.23 3.80
CA ALA A 16 -2.12 3.18 2.80
C ALA A 16 -1.97 1.79 3.45
N LEU A 17 -1.13 1.67 4.48
CA LEU A 17 -0.96 0.41 5.21
C LEU A 17 -2.21 -0.01 5.98
N VAL A 18 -2.92 0.94 6.58
CA VAL A 18 -4.21 0.67 7.26
C VAL A 18 -5.26 0.18 6.26
N ALA A 19 -5.38 0.85 5.11
CA ALA A 19 -6.31 0.44 4.06
C ALA A 19 -5.99 -0.97 3.53
N LEU A 20 -4.71 -1.28 3.32
CA LEU A 20 -4.27 -2.59 2.87
C LEU A 20 -4.56 -3.68 3.91
N ALA A 21 -4.31 -3.40 5.19
CA ALA A 21 -4.64 -4.32 6.28
C ALA A 21 -6.15 -4.57 6.38
N ALA A 22 -6.97 -3.52 6.24
CA ALA A 22 -8.42 -3.63 6.23
C ALA A 22 -8.92 -4.47 5.03
N LEU A 23 -8.34 -4.27 3.85
CA LEU A 23 -8.67 -5.05 2.66
C LEU A 23 -8.31 -6.53 2.84
N ALA A 24 -7.11 -6.82 3.38
CA ALA A 24 -6.70 -8.19 3.67
C ALA A 24 -7.66 -8.88 4.66
N ALA A 25 -8.11 -8.16 5.69
CA ALA A 25 -9.09 -8.67 6.65
C ALA A 25 -10.48 -8.92 6.01
N ALA A 26 -10.93 -8.02 5.13
CA ALA A 26 -12.20 -8.17 4.42
C ALA A 26 -12.18 -9.38 3.46
N LEU A 27 -11.08 -9.58 2.73
CA LEU A 27 -10.91 -10.73 1.83
C LEU A 27 -10.88 -12.05 2.61
N ASP A 28 -10.23 -12.08 3.78
CA ASP A 28 -10.20 -13.28 4.63
C ASP A 28 -11.59 -13.64 5.16
N GLY A 29 -12.40 -12.64 5.52
CA GLY A 29 -13.79 -12.83 5.95
C GLY A 29 -14.71 -13.35 4.84
N ALA A 30 -14.59 -12.81 3.63
CA ALA A 30 -15.45 -13.18 2.50
C ALA A 30 -15.18 -14.59 1.95
N ARG A 31 -13.94 -15.09 2.07
CA ARG A 31 -13.50 -16.36 1.47
C ARG A 31 -13.49 -17.56 2.42
N GLY A 32 -14.08 -17.44 3.61
CA GLY A 32 -14.12 -18.53 4.58
C GLY A 32 -14.71 -19.83 4.01
N GLY A 33 -15.77 -19.73 3.19
CA GLY A 33 -16.42 -20.88 2.56
C GLY A 33 -15.56 -21.56 1.47
N GLU A 34 -14.82 -20.78 0.69
CA GLU A 34 -13.95 -21.29 -0.37
C GLU A 34 -12.74 -22.06 0.20
N VAL A 35 -12.16 -21.56 1.30
CA VAL A 35 -11.03 -22.20 1.98
C VAL A 35 -11.40 -23.59 2.51
N ALA A 36 -12.60 -23.74 3.08
CA ALA A 36 -13.10 -25.02 3.56
C ALA A 36 -13.24 -26.03 2.40
N LEU A 37 -13.77 -25.58 1.27
CA LEU A 37 -13.91 -26.37 0.04
C LEU A 37 -12.55 -26.82 -0.51
N LEU A 38 -11.58 -25.91 -0.62
CA LEU A 38 -10.24 -26.22 -1.12
C LEU A 38 -9.48 -27.17 -0.17
N ARG A 39 -9.68 -27.04 1.15
CA ARG A 39 -9.11 -27.99 2.11
C ARG A 39 -9.75 -29.37 2.01
N ALA A 40 -11.06 -29.45 1.81
CA ALA A 40 -11.75 -30.73 1.59
C ALA A 40 -11.23 -31.46 0.34
N GLN A 41 -10.72 -30.71 -0.66
CA GLN A 41 -10.04 -31.26 -1.83
C GLN A 41 -8.54 -31.52 -1.64
N GLY A 42 -8.01 -31.35 -0.42
CA GLY A 42 -6.62 -31.63 -0.08
C GLY A 42 -5.61 -30.58 -0.54
N VAL A 43 -6.05 -29.36 -0.90
CA VAL A 43 -5.11 -28.30 -1.31
C VAL A 43 -4.25 -27.88 -0.10
N PRO A 44 -2.90 -27.95 -0.21
CA PRO A 44 -2.02 -27.66 0.91
C PRO A 44 -2.06 -26.17 1.29
N ALA A 45 -1.93 -25.89 2.59
CA ALA A 45 -2.03 -24.53 3.13
C ALA A 45 -1.00 -23.54 2.54
N ARG A 46 0.16 -24.04 2.10
CA ARG A 46 1.18 -23.24 1.40
C ARG A 46 0.68 -22.69 0.07
N THR A 47 -0.07 -23.47 -0.69
CA THR A 47 -0.61 -23.04 -1.99
C THR A 47 -1.66 -21.95 -1.80
N GLN A 48 -2.51 -22.08 -0.78
CA GLN A 48 -3.50 -21.05 -0.43
C GLN A 48 -2.83 -19.75 0.05
N ALA A 49 -1.76 -19.84 0.83
CA ALA A 49 -1.00 -18.68 1.28
C ALA A 49 -0.32 -17.95 0.11
N ASN A 50 0.27 -18.69 -0.83
CA ASN A 50 0.91 -18.12 -2.02
C ASN A 50 -0.10 -17.45 -2.96
N ALA A 51 -1.26 -18.06 -3.17
CA ALA A 51 -2.34 -17.46 -3.97
C ALA A 51 -2.81 -16.12 -3.36
N ARG A 52 -3.03 -16.09 -2.04
CA ARG A 52 -3.39 -14.86 -1.31
C ARG A 52 -2.30 -13.79 -1.38
N ALA A 53 -1.04 -14.19 -1.27
CA ALA A 53 0.09 -13.28 -1.41
C ALA A 53 0.15 -12.68 -2.82
N ALA A 54 -0.12 -13.48 -3.87
CA ALA A 54 -0.17 -13.02 -5.25
C ALA A 54 -1.33 -12.04 -5.49
N GLU A 55 -2.51 -12.30 -4.94
CA GLU A 55 -3.65 -11.37 -5.02
C GLU A 55 -3.35 -10.03 -4.34
N LEU A 56 -2.83 -10.06 -3.11
CA LEU A 56 -2.43 -8.85 -2.40
C LEU A 56 -1.33 -8.09 -3.13
N ALA A 57 -0.36 -8.80 -3.72
CA ALA A 57 0.69 -8.19 -4.53
C ALA A 57 0.11 -7.53 -5.79
N ALA A 58 -0.80 -8.19 -6.50
CA ALA A 58 -1.46 -7.63 -7.69
C ALA A 58 -2.26 -6.36 -7.34
N VAL A 59 -3.02 -6.38 -6.23
CA VAL A 59 -3.75 -5.21 -5.76
C VAL A 59 -2.80 -4.09 -5.32
N ALA A 60 -1.72 -4.42 -4.62
CA ALA A 60 -0.72 -3.42 -4.20
C ALA A 60 -0.03 -2.77 -5.40
N VAL A 61 0.28 -3.54 -6.45
CA VAL A 61 0.83 -3.01 -7.70
C VAL A 61 -0.18 -2.09 -8.40
N ALA A 62 -1.45 -2.51 -8.52
CA ALA A 62 -2.48 -1.68 -9.12
C ALA A 62 -2.70 -0.37 -8.35
N ALA A 63 -2.76 -0.45 -7.01
CA ALA A 63 -2.87 0.71 -6.14
C ALA A 63 -1.67 1.65 -6.26
N LEU A 64 -0.45 1.10 -6.38
CA LEU A 64 0.76 1.89 -6.59
C LEU A 64 0.70 2.65 -7.92
N VAL A 65 0.34 1.97 -9.02
CA VAL A 65 0.23 2.59 -10.35
C VAL A 65 -0.82 3.71 -10.33
N LEU A 66 -2.02 3.43 -9.80
CA LEU A 66 -3.08 4.43 -9.71
C LEU A 66 -2.70 5.60 -8.80
N GLY A 67 -2.06 5.32 -7.66
CA GLY A 67 -1.57 6.35 -6.74
C GLY A 67 -0.53 7.26 -7.38
N ILE A 68 0.40 6.70 -8.16
CA ILE A 68 1.37 7.49 -8.94
C ILE A 68 0.66 8.36 -9.97
N LEU A 69 -0.26 7.80 -10.76
CA LEU A 69 -0.99 8.54 -11.80
C LEU A 69 -1.81 9.69 -11.20
N VAL A 70 -2.58 9.42 -10.14
CA VAL A 70 -3.40 10.43 -9.46
C VAL A 70 -2.51 11.46 -8.76
N GLY A 71 -1.42 11.04 -8.12
CA GLY A 71 -0.47 11.93 -7.44
C GLY A 71 0.22 12.87 -8.42
N VAL A 72 0.66 12.37 -9.58
CA VAL A 72 1.24 13.19 -10.66
C VAL A 72 0.20 14.19 -11.17
N GLY A 73 -1.04 13.74 -11.45
CA GLY A 73 -2.12 14.62 -11.87
C GLY A 73 -2.40 15.73 -10.85
N ALA A 74 -2.52 15.37 -9.57
CA ALA A 74 -2.73 16.33 -8.49
C ALA A 74 -1.57 17.32 -8.35
N ALA A 75 -0.31 16.86 -8.48
CA ALA A 75 0.86 17.71 -8.44
C ALA A 75 0.86 18.73 -9.60
N LEU A 76 0.57 18.28 -10.83
CA LEU A 76 0.49 19.17 -12.00
C LEU A 76 -0.59 20.24 -11.85
N LEU A 77 -1.74 19.89 -11.26
CA LEU A 77 -2.84 20.84 -11.03
C LEU A 77 -2.57 21.82 -9.88
N THR A 78 -1.76 21.43 -8.89
CA THR A 78 -1.53 22.24 -7.68
C THR A 78 -0.24 23.05 -7.73
N VAL A 79 0.74 22.67 -8.55
CA VAL A 79 2.06 23.34 -8.64
C VAL A 79 1.93 24.82 -8.96
N SER A 80 1.08 25.22 -9.93
CA SER A 80 0.91 26.62 -10.31
C SER A 80 0.29 27.46 -9.20
N ALA A 81 -0.72 26.91 -8.52
CA ALA A 81 -1.38 27.56 -7.39
C ALA A 81 -0.44 27.72 -6.17
N LEU A 82 0.36 26.69 -5.88
CA LEU A 82 1.37 26.76 -4.81
C LEU A 82 2.49 27.74 -5.14
N ALA A 83 2.97 27.75 -6.40
CA ALA A 83 4.01 28.67 -6.84
C ALA A 83 3.55 30.14 -6.74
N GLY A 84 2.31 30.42 -7.16
CA GLY A 84 1.71 31.76 -7.05
C GLY A 84 1.50 32.20 -5.60
N ALA A 85 1.12 31.29 -4.70
CA ALA A 85 0.94 31.59 -3.29
C ALA A 85 2.27 31.79 -2.53
N ALA A 86 3.34 31.09 -2.94
CA ALA A 86 4.63 31.13 -2.27
C ALA A 86 5.49 32.35 -2.66
N VAL A 87 5.29 32.93 -3.85
CA VAL A 87 6.03 34.12 -4.31
C VAL A 87 5.05 35.17 -4.84
N PRO A 88 4.56 36.10 -3.99
CA PRO A 88 3.59 37.12 -4.40
C PRO A 88 4.07 38.06 -5.53
N ALA A 89 5.39 38.18 -5.71
CA ALA A 89 6.01 39.01 -6.75
C ALA A 89 6.22 38.28 -8.10
N ALA A 90 5.91 36.99 -8.20
CA ALA A 90 6.12 36.18 -9.41
C ALA A 90 5.00 36.36 -10.47
N GLY A 91 4.15 37.39 -10.34
CA GLY A 91 3.12 37.73 -11.33
C GLY A 91 3.64 38.07 -12.74
N ALA A 92 4.96 38.06 -12.97
CA ALA A 92 5.58 38.31 -14.26
C ALA A 92 6.68 37.31 -14.67
N ALA A 93 6.89 36.22 -13.93
CA ALA A 93 7.98 35.30 -14.19
C ALA A 93 7.49 33.95 -14.72
N GLU A 94 6.91 33.96 -15.92
CA GLU A 94 6.71 32.76 -16.76
C GLU A 94 8.03 31.99 -17.04
N SER A 95 9.18 32.57 -16.69
CA SER A 95 10.51 32.04 -16.98
C SER A 95 11.31 31.56 -15.75
N VAL A 96 10.71 31.45 -14.55
CA VAL A 96 11.36 30.66 -13.50
C VAL A 96 11.29 29.21 -13.97
N GLY A 97 12.32 28.78 -14.68
CA GLY A 97 12.54 27.38 -14.99
C GLY A 97 12.58 26.63 -13.67
N ILE A 98 11.43 26.10 -13.27
CA ILE A 98 11.32 25.19 -12.14
C ILE A 98 12.08 23.97 -12.62
N GLY A 99 13.39 23.92 -12.32
CA GLY A 99 14.17 22.73 -12.46
C GLY A 99 13.49 21.69 -11.59
N LEU A 100 12.68 20.81 -12.21
CA LEU A 100 12.13 19.62 -11.60
C LEU A 100 13.31 18.69 -11.33
N ALA A 101 14.10 19.04 -10.32
CA ALA A 101 15.12 18.18 -9.80
C ALA A 101 14.40 17.04 -9.09
N LEU A 102 14.55 15.85 -9.63
CA LEU A 102 13.98 14.64 -9.06
C LEU A 102 14.79 14.34 -7.79
N ASP A 103 14.25 14.74 -6.64
CA ASP A 103 14.88 14.41 -5.36
C ASP A 103 14.68 12.92 -5.10
N VAL A 104 15.73 12.14 -5.38
CA VAL A 104 15.69 10.68 -5.35
C VAL A 104 15.45 10.16 -3.94
N LEU A 105 15.89 10.90 -2.90
CA LEU A 105 15.89 10.41 -1.54
C LEU A 105 14.47 10.30 -0.94
N PRO A 106 13.58 11.30 -1.01
CA PRO A 106 12.19 11.18 -0.59
C PRO A 106 11.43 10.09 -1.37
N TRP A 107 11.68 9.97 -2.67
CA TRP A 107 11.09 8.92 -3.50
C TRP A 107 11.53 7.53 -3.07
N ALA A 108 12.84 7.33 -2.86
CA ALA A 108 13.39 6.06 -2.41
C ALA A 108 12.86 5.67 -1.02
N LEU A 109 12.75 6.62 -0.08
CA LEU A 109 12.20 6.38 1.24
C LEU A 109 10.70 6.05 1.18
N GLY A 110 9.91 6.77 0.38
CA GLY A 110 8.48 6.52 0.21
C GLY A 110 8.20 5.15 -0.43
N LEU A 111 8.87 4.85 -1.55
CA LEU A 111 8.73 3.58 -2.26
C LEU A 111 9.25 2.41 -1.42
N GLY A 112 10.45 2.56 -0.83
CA GLY A 112 11.04 1.54 0.03
C GLY A 112 10.16 1.24 1.25
N GLY A 113 9.67 2.28 1.92
CA GLY A 113 8.75 2.14 3.05
C GLY A 113 7.44 1.46 2.67
N PHE A 114 6.86 1.81 1.51
CA PHE A 114 5.65 1.17 1.00
C PHE A 114 5.88 -0.32 0.70
N ILE A 115 6.96 -0.67 -0.01
CA ILE A 115 7.30 -2.07 -0.33
C ILE A 115 7.49 -2.90 0.94
N VAL A 116 8.27 -2.37 1.90
CA VAL A 116 8.48 -3.04 3.20
C VAL A 116 7.16 -3.21 3.94
N GLY A 117 6.33 -2.18 3.98
CA GLY A 117 5.03 -2.22 4.65
C GLY A 117 4.06 -3.23 4.03
N VAL A 118 3.96 -3.28 2.70
CA VAL A 118 3.18 -4.31 1.97
C VAL A 118 3.68 -5.71 2.34
N GLY A 119 5.00 -5.92 2.33
CA GLY A 119 5.60 -7.19 2.73
C GLY A 119 5.25 -7.60 4.16
N LEU A 120 5.27 -6.64 5.10
CA LEU A 120 4.87 -6.87 6.50
C LEU A 120 3.39 -7.22 6.63
N VAL A 121 2.49 -6.54 5.91
CA VAL A 121 1.05 -6.84 5.91
C VAL A 121 0.78 -8.24 5.35
N CYS A 122 1.41 -8.59 4.21
CA CYS A 122 1.31 -9.93 3.64
C CYS A 122 1.82 -11.02 4.59
N ALA A 123 2.98 -10.80 5.22
CA ALA A 123 3.55 -11.73 6.19
C ALA A 123 2.67 -11.88 7.45
N ALA A 124 2.08 -10.78 7.94
CA ALA A 124 1.17 -10.79 9.07
C ALA A 124 -0.13 -11.56 8.75
N ALA A 125 -0.71 -11.33 7.57
CA ALA A 125 -1.88 -12.05 7.09
C ALA A 125 -1.61 -13.56 7.00
N ALA A 126 -0.49 -13.97 6.37
CA ALA A 126 -0.11 -15.38 6.26
C ALA A 126 0.08 -16.05 7.63
N ARG A 127 0.75 -15.37 8.58
CA ARG A 127 0.94 -15.87 9.95
C ARG A 127 -0.37 -16.00 10.71
N ALA A 128 -1.29 -15.04 10.55
CA ALA A 128 -2.61 -15.10 11.19
C ALA A 128 -3.41 -16.33 10.71
N THR A 129 -3.38 -16.63 9.41
CA THR A 129 -4.02 -17.83 8.85
C THR A 129 -3.41 -19.11 9.40
N ALA A 130 -2.08 -19.20 9.47
CA ALA A 130 -1.38 -20.38 10.01
C ALA A 130 -1.71 -20.63 11.50
N ARG A 131 -1.79 -19.57 12.31
CA ARG A 131 -2.16 -19.67 13.73
C ARG A 131 -3.61 -20.14 13.94
N ARG A 132 -4.53 -19.74 13.08
CA ARG A 132 -5.94 -20.17 13.15
C ARG A 132 -6.09 -21.65 12.78
N ALA A 133 -5.30 -22.16 11.84
CA ALA A 133 -5.30 -23.58 11.50
C ALA A 133 -4.92 -24.45 12.71
N GLY A 134 -3.80 -24.17 13.38
CA GLY A 134 -3.36 -24.95 14.54
C GLY A 134 -4.25 -24.86 15.79
N ARG A 135 -5.16 -23.87 15.87
CA ARG A 135 -6.13 -23.77 16.97
C ARG A 135 -7.36 -24.66 16.79
N ASN A 136 -7.77 -24.93 15.54
CA ASN A 136 -8.97 -25.72 15.27
C ASN A 136 -8.69 -27.24 15.31
N ASP A 137 -7.47 -27.68 14.99
CA ASP A 137 -7.09 -29.10 15.11
C ASP A 137 -7.10 -29.60 16.57
N GLY A 138 -6.96 -28.70 17.55
CA GLY A 138 -7.04 -29.03 18.98
C GLY A 138 -8.45 -29.22 19.52
N THR A 139 -9.49 -28.81 18.78
CA THR A 139 -10.90 -28.86 19.23
C THR A 139 -11.68 -30.05 18.69
N GLU A 140 -11.13 -30.82 17.75
CA GLU A 140 -11.80 -32.02 17.19
C GLU A 140 -11.49 -33.33 17.96
N HIS A 141 -10.70 -33.25 19.03
CA HIS A 141 -10.34 -34.40 19.89
C HIS A 141 -11.01 -34.39 21.28
N VAL A 142 -12.09 -33.62 21.47
CA VAL A 142 -12.87 -33.57 22.72
C VAL A 142 -14.27 -34.11 22.51
#